data_AF-A0A6J6S9L0-F1
#
_entry.id   AF-A0A6J6S9L0-F1
#
_cell.length_a   1.000
_cell.length_b   1.000
_cell.length_c   1.000
_cell.angle_alpha   90.00
_cell.angle_beta   90.00
_cell.angle_gamma   90.00
#
_symmetry.space_group_name_H-M   'P 1'
#
loop_
_entity.id
_entity.type
_entity.pdbx_description
1 polymer ?
#
loop_
_entity_poly.entity_id
_entity_poly.type
_entity_poly.pdbx_seq_one_letter_code
_entity_poly.pdbx_strand_id
1 'polypeptide(L)'
;MQRRGLSSPFSVQLCVALVVLAALAASCTGTSSGDVAQKQVKKTTASTTSTLPPDCAEVLPPSAQAGQMIMAMVTSPQIATEVLTAGTAGGFGLKGKQSKDVAKEVAAATAQAPVAAFVASDEEGGTVQRLSSALGVLPSAESLAKGTPQEAATLLEDYATRMRELGFNMIFGPVADVGGGSGLGTRTFGKDPATVTTFTDAIIKAELAGGLIPVVKHWPGIGGGTADPHVMLGKVAPLEALKAKDLLPFESAIASGVPAIMVAHVQIPGLTAPGEPASLSRAAITTELREQQGFEGLIITDELGMKAVASFAAQPKAAELALAAGADIALLSTADSVPQVHAQITDAITSGRLEKQQVVASVRRILATKGITGSCPDLAANLSSIGVASTTSTTTGTTNSSSANATKTTSTAVTSAGN
;
A
#
# COMPACT_ATOMS: atom_id res chain seq x y z
N MET A 1 52.24 -38.97 -41.24
CA MET A 1 52.93 -40.12 -40.61
C MET A 1 52.06 -40.60 -39.45
N GLN A 2 51.24 -41.63 -39.70
CA GLN A 2 51.35 -42.99 -39.12
C GLN A 2 51.04 -43.03 -37.61
N ARG A 3 49.81 -43.43 -37.21
CA ARG A 3 49.30 -44.82 -36.95
C ARG A 3 49.78 -45.30 -35.56
N ARG A 4 49.01 -45.88 -34.62
CA ARG A 4 47.85 -46.82 -34.59
C ARG A 4 47.10 -46.62 -33.24
N GLY A 5 45.77 -46.80 -33.06
CA GLY A 5 44.94 -48.01 -33.21
C GLY A 5 44.86 -48.74 -31.85
N LEU A 6 43.72 -49.09 -31.22
CA LEU A 6 42.58 -49.95 -31.63
C LEU A 6 41.50 -49.84 -30.50
N SER A 7 40.21 -49.55 -30.76
CA SER A 7 39.07 -50.44 -31.10
C SER A 7 38.44 -51.26 -29.95
N SER A 8 37.20 -50.86 -29.57
CA SER A 8 35.92 -51.54 -29.19
C SER A 8 35.78 -53.09 -29.14
N PRO A 9 34.59 -53.74 -28.97
CA PRO A 9 33.22 -53.39 -28.51
C PRO A 9 32.57 -54.48 -27.56
N PHE A 10 31.21 -54.47 -27.45
CA PHE A 10 30.24 -55.47 -26.92
C PHE A 10 29.77 -55.29 -25.47
N SER A 11 28.53 -55.56 -25.05
CA SER A 11 27.15 -55.57 -25.59
C SER A 11 26.32 -56.40 -24.61
N VAL A 12 25.13 -55.90 -24.24
CA VAL A 12 23.91 -56.66 -23.89
C VAL A 12 23.96 -57.60 -22.68
N GLN A 13 23.16 -57.29 -21.64
CA GLN A 13 22.20 -58.27 -21.14
C GLN A 13 20.98 -57.66 -20.44
N LEU A 14 19.84 -58.09 -20.99
CA LEU A 14 18.45 -57.90 -20.62
C LEU A 14 18.12 -58.75 -19.39
N CYS A 15 17.41 -58.22 -18.39
CA CYS A 15 16.69 -59.04 -17.41
C CYS A 15 15.28 -58.48 -17.19
N VAL A 16 14.32 -59.29 -17.64
CA VAL A 16 12.87 -59.16 -17.50
C VAL A 16 12.46 -59.80 -16.16
N ALA A 17 11.55 -59.17 -15.43
CA ALA A 17 10.69 -59.87 -14.47
C ALA A 17 9.28 -59.26 -14.48
N LEU A 18 8.41 -59.92 -15.26
CA LEU A 18 6.96 -59.83 -15.25
C LEU A 18 6.42 -60.66 -14.06
N VAL A 19 5.52 -60.10 -13.26
CA VAL A 19 4.53 -60.89 -12.52
C VAL A 19 3.15 -60.28 -12.78
N VAL A 20 2.31 -61.09 -13.42
CA VAL A 20 0.89 -60.88 -13.69
C VAL A 20 0.12 -61.92 -12.89
N LEU A 21 -0.99 -61.52 -12.28
CA LEU A 21 -2.32 -62.18 -12.24
C LEU A 21 -3.08 -61.56 -11.05
N ALA A 22 -4.39 -61.41 -11.00
CA ALA A 22 -5.54 -61.36 -11.91
C ALA A 22 -6.77 -61.44 -10.98
N ALA A 23 -7.87 -60.85 -11.42
CA ALA A 23 -9.09 -60.61 -10.66
C ALA A 23 -9.85 -61.87 -10.19
N LEU A 24 -10.73 -61.69 -9.21
CA LEU A 24 -11.96 -62.47 -9.06
C LEU A 24 -13.06 -61.62 -8.41
N ALA A 25 -14.04 -61.25 -9.23
CA ALA A 25 -15.39 -60.91 -8.80
C ALA A 25 -16.28 -62.10 -9.15
N ALA A 26 -17.03 -62.62 -8.18
CA ALA A 26 -18.29 -63.35 -8.41
C ALA A 26 -19.08 -63.46 -7.10
N SER A 27 -20.34 -63.09 -7.21
CA SER A 27 -21.41 -63.10 -6.22
C SER A 27 -21.72 -64.49 -5.67
N CYS A 28 -22.15 -64.56 -4.40
CA CYS A 28 -23.08 -65.58 -3.92
C CYS A 28 -24.07 -64.98 -2.93
N THR A 29 -25.34 -65.29 -3.20
CA THR A 29 -26.57 -64.99 -2.48
C THR A 29 -26.64 -65.65 -1.10
N GLY A 30 -27.24 -64.97 -0.13
CA GLY A 30 -27.59 -65.55 1.18
C GLY A 30 -28.77 -64.82 1.81
N THR A 31 -29.96 -65.41 1.65
CA THR A 31 -31.22 -65.02 2.29
C THR A 31 -31.25 -65.57 3.72
N SER A 32 -31.55 -64.76 4.73
CA SER A 32 -32.39 -65.19 5.86
C SER A 32 -32.95 -64.01 6.63
N SER A 33 -34.27 -64.04 6.76
CA SER A 33 -35.14 -63.13 7.49
C SER A 33 -34.77 -62.94 8.96
N GLY A 34 -35.08 -61.76 9.49
CA GLY A 34 -35.05 -61.47 10.92
C GLY A 34 -35.51 -60.05 11.18
N ASP A 35 -36.82 -59.87 11.36
CA ASP A 35 -37.44 -58.63 11.82
C ASP A 35 -36.77 -58.11 13.10
N VAL A 36 -36.18 -56.91 13.02
CA VAL A 36 -35.91 -56.09 14.20
C VAL A 36 -36.42 -54.69 13.90
N ALA A 37 -37.47 -54.32 14.64
CA ALA A 37 -38.18 -53.05 14.57
C ALA A 37 -37.23 -51.85 14.45
N GLN A 38 -37.40 -51.06 13.38
CA GLN A 38 -36.74 -49.78 13.23
C GLN A 38 -37.27 -48.79 14.27
N LYS A 39 -36.51 -48.63 15.36
CA LYS A 39 -36.60 -47.44 16.21
C LYS A 39 -35.98 -46.30 15.39
N GLN A 40 -36.80 -45.44 14.80
CA GLN A 40 -36.32 -44.22 14.16
C GLN A 40 -35.63 -43.33 15.20
N VAL A 41 -34.31 -43.44 15.28
CA VAL A 41 -33.49 -42.39 15.86
C VAL A 41 -33.46 -41.28 14.81
N LYS A 42 -34.28 -40.25 15.03
CA LYS A 42 -34.22 -38.99 14.32
C LYS A 42 -32.80 -38.46 14.47
N LYS A 43 -31.96 -38.68 13.46
CA LYS A 43 -30.60 -38.15 13.40
C LYS A 43 -30.77 -36.65 13.18
N THR A 44 -30.85 -35.90 14.29
CA THR A 44 -30.71 -34.46 14.27
C THR A 44 -29.29 -34.18 13.80
N THR A 45 -29.12 -34.01 12.49
CA THR A 45 -27.92 -33.42 11.93
C THR A 45 -27.92 -31.97 12.41
N ALA A 46 -27.30 -31.72 13.56
CA ALA A 46 -26.92 -30.39 13.94
C ALA A 46 -25.93 -29.93 12.86
N SER A 47 -26.42 -29.10 11.94
CA SER A 47 -25.57 -28.27 11.08
C SER A 47 -24.86 -27.33 12.02
N THR A 48 -23.66 -27.69 12.47
CA THR A 48 -22.73 -26.74 13.04
C THR A 48 -22.30 -25.84 11.89
N THR A 49 -23.10 -24.81 11.61
CA THR A 49 -22.64 -23.65 10.86
C THR A 49 -21.57 -23.03 11.74
N SER A 50 -20.31 -23.40 11.50
CA SER A 50 -19.19 -22.59 11.93
C SER A 50 -19.28 -21.31 11.11
N THR A 51 -20.08 -20.36 11.56
CA THR A 51 -20.01 -18.99 11.06
C THR A 51 -18.70 -18.46 11.59
N LEU A 52 -17.65 -18.56 10.77
CA LEU A 52 -16.49 -17.70 10.92
C LEU A 52 -17.03 -16.27 11.13
N PRO A 53 -16.46 -15.51 12.08
CA PRO A 53 -16.89 -14.13 12.28
C PRO A 53 -16.86 -13.36 10.95
N PRO A 54 -17.78 -12.41 10.75
CA PRO A 54 -17.83 -11.68 9.49
C PRO A 54 -16.52 -10.94 9.25
N ASP A 55 -16.06 -10.98 8.00
CA ASP A 55 -14.84 -10.31 7.57
C ASP A 55 -14.96 -8.78 7.76
N CYS A 56 -14.06 -8.19 8.55
CA CYS A 56 -13.98 -6.76 8.80
C CYS A 56 -14.07 -5.94 7.51
N ALA A 57 -13.34 -6.35 6.47
CA ALA A 57 -13.29 -5.61 5.22
C ALA A 57 -14.64 -5.56 4.51
N GLU A 58 -15.50 -6.57 4.71
CA GLU A 58 -16.84 -6.64 4.12
C GLU A 58 -17.90 -5.88 4.90
N VAL A 59 -17.77 -5.81 6.24
CA VAL A 59 -18.77 -5.19 7.12
C VAL A 59 -18.54 -3.72 7.41
N LEU A 60 -17.35 -3.19 7.13
CA LEU A 60 -17.10 -1.75 7.24
C LEU A 60 -18.02 -0.97 6.28
N PRO A 61 -18.63 0.15 6.73
CA PRO A 61 -19.38 1.00 5.83
C PRO A 61 -18.47 1.57 4.72
N PRO A 62 -19.00 1.88 3.52
CA PRO A 62 -18.20 2.41 2.41
C PRO A 62 -17.32 3.61 2.76
N SER A 63 -17.80 4.51 3.63
CA SER A 63 -17.01 5.63 4.12
C SER A 63 -15.81 5.20 4.96
N ALA A 64 -15.94 4.16 5.79
CA ALA A 64 -14.83 3.63 6.56
C ALA A 64 -13.84 2.86 5.67
N GLN A 65 -14.33 2.12 4.68
CA GLN A 65 -13.49 1.47 3.67
C GLN A 65 -12.64 2.52 2.93
N ALA A 66 -13.29 3.60 2.45
CA ALA A 66 -12.61 4.73 1.82
C ALA A 66 -11.54 5.34 2.73
N GLY A 67 -11.87 5.56 4.01
CA GLY A 67 -10.93 6.10 4.99
C GLY A 67 -9.69 5.23 5.17
N GLN A 68 -9.83 3.90 5.24
CA GLN A 68 -8.68 3.00 5.36
C GLN A 68 -7.75 3.03 4.15
N MET A 69 -8.26 3.32 2.96
CA MET A 69 -7.52 3.38 1.70
C MET A 69 -6.83 4.74 1.45
N ILE A 70 -6.85 5.64 2.44
CA ILE A 70 -6.25 6.98 2.35
C ILE A 70 -5.15 7.13 3.41
N MET A 71 -3.99 7.64 3.00
CA MET A 71 -2.98 8.20 3.90
C MET A 71 -2.69 9.65 3.51
N ALA A 72 -2.46 10.51 4.50
CA ALA A 72 -2.13 11.91 4.26
C ALA A 72 -0.69 12.25 4.66
N MET A 73 0.02 12.99 3.83
CA MET A 73 1.29 13.57 4.23
C MET A 73 1.04 14.84 5.04
N VAL A 74 1.73 14.99 6.18
CA VAL A 74 1.54 16.12 7.11
C VAL A 74 2.87 16.71 7.54
N THR A 75 2.93 18.03 7.75
CA THR A 75 4.15 18.71 8.21
C THR A 75 4.42 18.53 9.70
N SER A 76 3.40 18.15 10.47
CA SER A 76 3.51 17.72 11.87
C SER A 76 2.39 16.73 12.21
N PRO A 77 2.57 15.83 13.19
CA PRO A 77 1.57 14.82 13.53
C PRO A 77 0.17 15.37 13.85
N GLN A 78 0.08 16.54 14.50
CA GLN A 78 -1.20 17.09 14.97
C GLN A 78 -2.16 17.42 13.83
N ILE A 79 -1.64 17.74 12.65
CA ILE A 79 -2.44 18.01 11.45
C ILE A 79 -3.25 16.77 11.04
N ALA A 80 -2.77 15.56 11.37
CA ALA A 80 -3.51 14.32 11.09
C ALA A 80 -4.65 14.05 12.09
N THR A 81 -4.69 14.72 13.25
CA THR A 81 -5.62 14.37 14.35
C THR A 81 -7.07 14.37 13.92
N GLU A 82 -7.50 15.40 13.18
CA GLU A 82 -8.89 15.55 12.76
C GLU A 82 -9.30 14.42 11.81
N VAL A 83 -8.51 14.18 10.76
CA VAL A 83 -8.82 13.17 9.74
C VAL A 83 -8.76 11.74 10.29
N LEU A 84 -7.85 11.48 11.24
CA LEU A 84 -7.77 10.20 11.95
C LEU A 84 -8.94 9.99 12.90
N THR A 85 -9.30 10.99 13.72
CA THR A 85 -10.43 10.91 14.66
C THR A 85 -11.75 10.71 13.92
N ALA A 86 -11.91 11.38 12.78
CA ALA A 86 -13.07 11.20 11.91
C ALA A 86 -13.08 9.86 11.16
N GLY A 87 -12.01 9.06 11.20
CA GLY A 87 -11.88 7.81 10.45
C GLY A 87 -11.83 8.01 8.93
N THR A 88 -11.50 9.22 8.47
CA THR A 88 -11.44 9.59 7.04
C THR A 88 -10.07 9.35 6.40
N ALA A 89 -9.05 9.05 7.23
CA ALA A 89 -7.74 8.56 6.79
C ALA A 89 -7.30 7.37 7.67
N GLY A 90 -6.64 6.40 7.04
CA GLY A 90 -6.10 5.19 7.66
C GLY A 90 -4.69 5.39 8.23
N GLY A 91 -4.07 6.53 7.98
CA GLY A 91 -2.73 6.86 8.48
C GLY A 91 -2.19 8.17 7.92
N PHE A 92 -0.96 8.49 8.31
CA PHE A 92 -0.23 9.65 7.81
C PHE A 92 1.26 9.37 7.64
N GLY A 93 1.91 10.18 6.81
CA GLY A 93 3.37 10.25 6.67
C GLY A 93 3.90 11.65 6.96
N LEU A 94 5.16 11.76 7.39
CA LEU A 94 5.75 13.05 7.75
C LEU A 94 6.47 13.75 6.60
N LYS A 95 6.25 15.07 6.51
CA LYS A 95 6.94 16.00 5.61
C LYS A 95 7.80 16.97 6.40
N GLY A 96 8.98 17.25 5.86
CA GLY A 96 9.91 18.20 6.46
C GLY A 96 10.50 17.73 7.78
N LYS A 97 11.42 18.52 8.33
CA LYS A 97 12.13 18.20 9.56
C LYS A 97 11.19 18.28 10.76
N GLN A 98 11.26 17.28 11.63
CA GLN A 98 10.39 17.15 12.80
C GLN A 98 11.09 17.61 14.09
N SER A 99 10.27 17.90 15.10
CA SER A 99 10.71 18.29 16.44
C SER A 99 11.37 17.12 17.20
N LYS A 100 11.99 17.40 18.34
CA LYS A 100 12.44 16.35 19.27
C LYS A 100 11.29 15.72 20.06
N ASP A 101 10.16 16.40 20.12
CA ASP A 101 8.97 15.99 20.88
C ASP A 101 8.02 15.09 20.06
N VAL A 102 8.42 14.72 18.84
CA VAL A 102 7.60 13.99 17.85
C VAL A 102 6.88 12.76 18.43
N ALA A 103 7.45 12.05 19.40
CA ALA A 103 6.77 10.92 20.06
C ALA A 103 5.48 11.34 20.78
N LYS A 104 5.53 12.43 21.56
CA LYS A 104 4.35 12.98 22.24
C LYS A 104 3.32 13.48 21.23
N GLU A 105 3.80 14.06 20.14
CA GLU A 105 2.98 14.58 19.05
C GLU A 105 2.23 13.46 18.30
N VAL A 106 2.92 12.37 17.97
CA VAL A 106 2.35 11.16 17.38
C VAL A 106 1.32 10.53 18.31
N ALA A 107 1.66 10.37 19.61
CA ALA A 107 0.74 9.81 20.59
C ALA A 107 -0.55 10.65 20.71
N ALA A 108 -0.42 11.99 20.72
CA ALA A 108 -1.58 12.89 20.76
C ALA A 108 -2.45 12.79 19.49
N ALA A 109 -1.81 12.75 18.30
CA ALA A 109 -2.54 12.70 17.03
C ALA A 109 -3.32 11.40 16.82
N THR A 110 -2.83 10.29 17.37
CA THR A 110 -3.42 8.95 17.18
C THR A 110 -4.34 8.50 18.31
N ALA A 111 -4.36 9.21 19.45
CA ALA A 111 -5.07 8.80 20.66
C ALA A 111 -6.57 8.52 20.48
N GLN A 112 -7.22 9.22 19.54
CA GLN A 112 -8.67 9.13 19.30
C GLN A 112 -9.01 8.46 17.97
N ALA A 113 -8.03 7.87 17.28
CA ALA A 113 -8.27 7.17 16.04
C ALA A 113 -9.11 5.90 16.31
N PRO A 114 -10.26 5.71 15.63
CA PRO A 114 -11.13 4.54 15.85
C PRO A 114 -10.51 3.23 15.33
N VAL A 115 -9.53 3.33 14.42
CA VAL A 115 -8.72 2.22 13.90
C VAL A 115 -7.27 2.60 14.08
N ALA A 116 -6.42 1.65 14.46
CA ALA A 116 -4.97 1.86 14.53
C ALA A 116 -4.47 2.50 13.22
N ALA A 117 -3.75 3.62 13.34
CA ALA A 117 -3.26 4.37 12.19
C ALA A 117 -1.91 3.82 11.69
N PHE A 118 -1.66 3.88 10.38
CA PHE A 118 -0.28 3.88 9.91
C PHE A 118 0.37 5.23 10.25
N VAL A 119 1.58 5.17 10.81
CA VAL A 119 2.39 6.33 11.18
C VAL A 119 3.75 6.14 10.51
N ALA A 120 3.95 6.89 9.43
CA ALA A 120 5.07 6.71 8.51
C ALA A 120 6.02 7.91 8.45
N SER A 121 7.26 7.67 8.02
CA SER A 121 8.22 8.71 7.68
C SER A 121 9.19 8.25 6.59
N ASP A 122 9.72 9.20 5.82
CA ASP A 122 10.87 8.98 4.93
C ASP A 122 12.18 9.12 5.71
N GLU A 123 12.76 7.99 6.15
CA GLU A 123 14.05 7.94 6.84
C GLU A 123 15.11 7.21 6.00
N GLU A 124 15.32 7.66 4.76
CA GLU A 124 16.31 7.10 3.83
C GLU A 124 17.77 7.43 4.21
N GLY A 125 17.94 8.46 5.04
CA GLY A 125 19.24 9.03 5.40
C GLY A 125 19.74 10.08 4.40
N GLY A 126 20.87 10.70 4.74
CA GLY A 126 21.43 11.81 3.94
C GLY A 126 20.43 12.97 3.82
N THR A 127 20.02 13.28 2.57
CA THR A 127 19.14 14.43 2.29
C THR A 127 17.66 14.16 2.56
N VAL A 128 17.26 12.90 2.76
CA VAL A 128 15.87 12.51 2.98
C VAL A 128 15.76 11.85 4.34
N GLN A 129 15.52 12.68 5.35
CA GLN A 129 15.37 12.24 6.73
C GLN A 129 14.53 13.27 7.52
N ARG A 130 13.46 12.85 8.18
CA ARG A 130 12.55 13.76 8.92
C ARG A 130 12.87 13.79 10.40
N LEU A 131 13.32 12.66 10.95
CA LEU A 131 13.52 12.46 12.39
C LEU A 131 14.95 12.74 12.86
N SER A 132 15.79 13.38 12.03
CA SER A 132 17.19 13.68 12.38
C SER A 132 17.36 14.47 13.70
N SER A 133 16.39 15.32 14.07
CA SER A 133 16.39 16.02 15.36
C SER A 133 16.24 15.08 16.55
N ALA A 134 15.43 14.04 16.41
CA ALA A 134 15.02 13.12 17.49
C ALA A 134 15.95 11.88 17.57
N LEU A 135 16.35 11.35 16.42
CA LEU A 135 17.07 10.07 16.31
C LEU A 135 18.53 10.20 15.85
N GLY A 136 18.96 11.40 15.48
CA GLY A 136 20.27 11.64 14.87
C GLY A 136 20.28 11.41 13.36
N VAL A 137 21.36 11.84 12.71
CA VAL A 137 21.51 11.78 11.24
C VAL A 137 21.91 10.37 10.81
N LEU A 138 21.25 9.85 9.77
CA LEU A 138 21.62 8.62 9.08
C LEU A 138 22.54 8.92 7.88
N PRO A 139 23.54 8.08 7.59
CA PRO A 139 24.28 8.14 6.33
C PRO A 139 23.34 7.96 5.13
N SER A 140 23.69 8.51 3.97
CA SER A 140 22.95 8.24 2.73
C SER A 140 23.14 6.78 2.29
N ALA A 141 22.22 6.26 1.46
CA ALA A 141 22.36 4.93 0.85
C ALA A 141 23.70 4.77 0.11
N GLU A 142 24.15 5.80 -0.62
CA GLU A 142 25.47 5.78 -1.28
C GLU A 142 26.63 5.65 -0.26
N SER A 143 26.50 6.26 0.92
CA SER A 143 27.50 6.14 1.97
C SER A 143 27.46 4.78 2.65
N LEU A 144 26.27 4.22 2.88
CA LEU A 144 26.09 2.86 3.42
C LEU A 144 26.68 1.81 2.48
N ALA A 145 26.53 2.01 1.17
CA ALA A 145 27.05 1.12 0.13
C ALA A 145 28.59 1.02 0.08
N LYS A 146 29.32 1.86 0.82
CA LYS A 146 30.79 1.74 0.97
C LYS A 146 31.20 0.67 1.99
N GLY A 147 30.28 0.29 2.88
CA GLY A 147 30.44 -0.83 3.79
C GLY A 147 29.77 -2.10 3.24
N THR A 148 29.31 -2.95 4.15
CA THR A 148 28.60 -4.20 3.83
C THR A 148 27.10 -4.08 4.08
N PRO A 149 26.26 -4.88 3.41
CA PRO A 149 24.82 -4.95 3.71
C PRO A 149 24.51 -5.27 5.17
N GLN A 150 25.35 -6.08 5.84
CA GLN A 150 25.17 -6.45 7.25
C GLN A 150 25.44 -5.27 8.21
N GLU A 151 26.45 -4.44 7.91
CA GLU A 151 26.71 -3.22 8.69
C GLU A 151 25.56 -2.21 8.54
N ALA A 152 25.07 -2.03 7.32
CA ALA A 152 23.90 -1.18 7.06
C ALA A 152 22.64 -1.70 7.75
N ALA A 153 22.39 -3.01 7.70
CA ALA A 153 21.27 -3.66 8.37
C ALA A 153 21.34 -3.48 9.89
N THR A 154 22.50 -3.70 10.51
CA THR A 154 22.68 -3.52 11.96
C THR A 154 22.35 -2.09 12.40
N LEU A 155 22.84 -1.09 11.64
CA LEU A 155 22.54 0.31 11.91
C LEU A 155 21.04 0.63 11.77
N LEU A 156 20.41 0.12 10.71
CA LEU A 156 19.02 0.43 10.40
C LEU A 156 18.02 -0.36 11.25
N GLU A 157 18.38 -1.53 11.79
CA GLU A 157 17.58 -2.25 12.79
C GLU A 157 17.50 -1.47 14.11
N ASP A 158 18.64 -0.96 14.59
CA ASP A 158 18.69 -0.08 15.77
C ASP A 158 17.88 1.20 15.54
N TYR A 159 18.03 1.81 14.35
CA TYR A 159 17.25 2.99 13.99
C TYR A 159 15.74 2.70 13.94
N ALA A 160 15.34 1.59 13.31
CA ALA A 160 13.96 1.16 13.21
C ALA A 160 13.34 0.90 14.59
N THR A 161 14.09 0.26 15.49
CA THR A 161 13.68 0.04 16.89
C THR A 161 13.41 1.37 17.60
N ARG A 162 14.33 2.33 17.50
CA ARG A 162 14.15 3.65 18.12
C ARG A 162 13.01 4.44 17.47
N MET A 163 12.82 4.34 16.15
CA MET A 163 11.69 4.93 15.45
C MET A 163 10.35 4.30 15.90
N ARG A 164 10.32 2.99 16.16
CA ARG A 164 9.17 2.28 16.71
C ARG A 164 8.81 2.79 18.11
N GLU A 165 9.81 3.06 18.97
CA GLU A 165 9.62 3.66 20.30
C GLU A 165 9.01 5.07 20.25
N LEU A 166 9.22 5.82 19.16
CA LEU A 166 8.56 7.12 18.94
C LEU A 166 7.10 7.00 18.45
N GLY A 167 6.57 5.78 18.30
CA GLY A 167 5.18 5.52 17.91
C GLY A 167 4.97 5.31 16.41
N PHE A 168 6.03 5.27 15.60
CA PHE A 168 5.93 4.94 14.18
C PHE A 168 5.74 3.42 14.00
N ASN A 169 5.12 3.02 12.89
CA ASN A 169 4.96 1.61 12.55
C ASN A 169 5.25 1.32 11.08
N MET A 170 5.55 2.33 10.27
CA MET A 170 5.82 2.19 8.85
C MET A 170 7.00 3.10 8.48
N ILE A 171 7.83 2.66 7.54
CA ILE A 171 8.95 3.44 7.01
C ILE A 171 8.89 3.42 5.48
N PHE A 172 8.98 4.59 4.87
CA PHE A 172 9.03 4.71 3.41
C PHE A 172 10.45 4.45 2.91
N GLY A 173 10.84 3.19 2.94
CA GLY A 173 12.14 2.68 2.55
C GLY A 173 12.21 1.15 2.63
N PRO A 174 13.31 0.55 2.17
CA PRO A 174 14.44 1.21 1.52
C PRO A 174 14.16 1.67 0.08
N VAL A 175 15.01 2.56 -0.42
CA VAL A 175 15.06 2.90 -1.86
C VAL A 175 15.77 1.76 -2.61
N ALA A 176 15.05 1.11 -3.51
CA ALA A 176 15.51 -0.03 -4.31
C ALA A 176 15.82 0.35 -5.77
N ASP A 177 15.84 1.65 -6.08
CA ASP A 177 16.15 2.16 -7.42
C ASP A 177 17.60 1.90 -7.84
N VAL A 178 17.80 1.34 -9.04
CA VAL A 178 19.14 1.02 -9.59
C VAL A 178 19.71 2.19 -10.39
N GLY A 179 20.52 2.99 -9.73
CA GLY A 179 21.16 4.18 -10.28
C GLY A 179 20.58 5.47 -9.72
N GLY A 180 21.36 6.55 -9.85
CA GLY A 180 21.05 7.85 -9.24
C GLY A 180 20.45 8.85 -10.21
N GLY A 181 19.55 8.42 -11.11
CA GLY A 181 18.83 9.29 -12.07
C GLY A 181 18.25 10.57 -11.44
N SER A 182 17.69 11.45 -12.27
CA SER A 182 17.26 12.78 -11.80
C SER A 182 16.30 12.68 -10.60
N GLY A 183 16.71 13.21 -9.45
CA GLY A 183 15.93 13.19 -8.20
C GLY A 183 16.35 12.15 -7.15
N LEU A 184 17.22 11.19 -7.50
CA LEU A 184 17.73 10.19 -6.55
C LEU A 184 19.10 10.57 -5.97
N GLY A 185 20.09 10.89 -6.80
CA GLY A 185 21.42 11.27 -6.32
C GLY A 185 22.00 10.25 -5.35
N THR A 186 22.27 10.66 -4.10
CA THR A 186 22.87 9.81 -3.05
C THR A 186 21.88 8.85 -2.35
N ARG A 187 20.60 8.86 -2.75
CA ARG A 187 19.52 8.03 -2.20
C ARG A 187 19.55 6.56 -2.66
N THR A 188 20.40 6.22 -3.63
CA THR A 188 20.55 4.83 -4.13
C THR A 188 21.79 4.15 -3.55
N PHE A 189 21.74 2.81 -3.41
CA PHE A 189 22.89 1.99 -3.03
C PHE A 189 23.90 1.80 -4.17
N GLY A 190 23.57 2.15 -5.40
CA GLY A 190 24.51 2.08 -6.51
C GLY A 190 23.86 1.90 -7.88
N LYS A 191 24.68 1.59 -8.88
CA LYS A 191 24.26 1.38 -10.26
C LYS A 191 24.20 -0.09 -10.66
N ASP A 192 24.68 -0.98 -9.80
CA ASP A 192 24.70 -2.42 -10.00
C ASP A 192 23.46 -3.06 -9.35
N PRO A 193 22.58 -3.73 -10.10
CA PRO A 193 21.38 -4.37 -9.56
C PRO A 193 21.67 -5.37 -8.44
N ALA A 194 22.77 -6.13 -8.54
CA ALA A 194 23.11 -7.12 -7.52
C ALA A 194 23.45 -6.44 -6.19
N THR A 195 24.28 -5.39 -6.22
CA THR A 195 24.56 -4.55 -5.05
C THR A 195 23.27 -3.99 -4.44
N VAL A 196 22.43 -3.33 -5.25
CA VAL A 196 21.16 -2.76 -4.76
C VAL A 196 20.27 -3.82 -4.13
N THR A 197 20.11 -4.98 -4.78
CA THR A 197 19.31 -6.10 -4.28
C THR A 197 19.79 -6.57 -2.90
N THR A 198 21.10 -6.80 -2.73
CA THR A 198 21.64 -7.29 -1.45
C THR A 198 21.48 -6.29 -0.30
N PHE A 199 21.60 -4.99 -0.56
CA PHE A 199 21.33 -3.95 0.44
C PHE A 199 19.83 -3.84 0.74
N THR A 200 18.98 -3.80 -0.29
CA THR A 200 17.52 -3.75 -0.14
C THR A 200 17.02 -4.91 0.72
N ASP A 201 17.41 -6.16 0.42
CA ASP A 201 16.96 -7.33 1.18
C ASP A 201 17.45 -7.33 2.63
N ALA A 202 18.68 -6.87 2.87
CA ALA A 202 19.24 -6.79 4.21
C ALA A 202 18.50 -5.73 5.05
N ILE A 203 18.15 -4.59 4.45
CA ILE A 203 17.48 -3.48 5.13
C ILE A 203 16.00 -3.79 5.38
N ILE A 204 15.29 -4.42 4.43
CA ILE A 204 13.92 -4.89 4.67
C ILE A 204 13.86 -5.78 5.92
N LYS A 205 14.80 -6.73 6.04
CA LYS A 205 14.88 -7.62 7.22
C LYS A 205 15.18 -6.85 8.51
N ALA A 206 16.07 -5.87 8.46
CA ALA A 206 16.41 -5.02 9.60
C ALA A 206 15.23 -4.15 10.06
N GLU A 207 14.51 -3.53 9.13
CA GLU A 207 13.33 -2.69 9.43
C GLU A 207 12.20 -3.53 10.02
N LEU A 208 11.97 -4.75 9.49
CA LEU A 208 11.03 -5.70 10.06
C LEU A 208 11.45 -6.15 11.48
N ALA A 209 12.73 -6.46 11.70
CA ALA A 209 13.25 -6.84 13.01
C ALA A 209 13.12 -5.71 14.04
N GLY A 210 13.31 -4.45 13.61
CA GLY A 210 13.05 -3.26 14.42
C GLY A 210 11.57 -2.92 14.63
N GLY A 211 10.65 -3.74 14.07
CA GLY A 211 9.21 -3.62 14.29
C GLY A 211 8.51 -2.58 13.40
N LEU A 212 9.10 -2.20 12.27
CA LEU A 212 8.50 -1.33 11.26
C LEU A 212 8.03 -2.12 10.04
N ILE A 213 7.02 -1.59 9.36
CA ILE A 213 6.55 -2.04 8.05
C ILE A 213 7.37 -1.30 6.98
N PRO A 214 8.32 -1.95 6.30
CA PRO A 214 9.05 -1.34 5.20
C PRO A 214 8.15 -1.18 3.95
N VAL A 215 8.34 -0.07 3.25
CA VAL A 215 7.67 0.25 1.98
C VAL A 215 8.75 0.48 0.93
N VAL A 216 9.06 -0.57 0.18
CA VAL A 216 10.13 -0.55 -0.83
C VAL A 216 9.73 0.36 -1.99
N LYS A 217 10.64 1.22 -2.44
CA LYS A 217 10.32 2.27 -3.42
C LYS A 217 11.47 2.57 -4.39
N HIS A 218 11.21 3.12 -5.58
CA HIS A 218 9.91 3.49 -6.14
C HIS A 218 9.62 2.60 -7.34
N TRP A 219 8.77 1.58 -7.18
CA TRP A 219 8.47 0.63 -8.26
C TRP A 219 7.92 1.38 -9.50
N PRO A 220 8.37 1.07 -10.73
CA PRO A 220 9.18 -0.08 -11.15
C PRO A 220 10.71 0.16 -11.16
N GLY A 221 11.17 1.21 -10.49
CA GLY A 221 12.55 1.69 -10.57
C GLY A 221 12.66 2.96 -11.42
N ILE A 222 13.08 4.07 -10.80
CA ILE A 222 13.30 5.37 -11.46
C ILE A 222 14.78 5.71 -11.63
N GLY A 223 15.68 4.79 -11.26
CA GLY A 223 17.14 4.97 -11.26
C GLY A 223 17.76 5.33 -12.61
N GLY A 224 17.14 4.87 -13.71
CA GLY A 224 17.51 5.23 -15.09
C GLY A 224 16.77 6.44 -15.68
N GLY A 225 15.81 7.02 -14.94
CA GLY A 225 14.96 8.12 -15.41
C GLY A 225 15.71 9.46 -15.53
N THR A 226 15.28 10.28 -16.47
CA THR A 226 15.86 11.62 -16.74
C THR A 226 14.99 12.79 -16.29
N ALA A 227 13.79 12.51 -15.76
CA ALA A 227 12.91 13.54 -15.21
C ALA A 227 12.59 13.26 -13.75
N ASP A 228 12.51 14.33 -12.97
CA ASP A 228 12.04 14.30 -11.59
C ASP A 228 10.51 14.36 -11.58
N PRO A 229 9.81 13.35 -11.03
CA PRO A 229 8.34 13.33 -10.99
C PRO A 229 7.73 14.47 -10.15
N HIS A 230 8.50 15.14 -9.28
CA HIS A 230 8.09 16.37 -8.61
C HIS A 230 7.96 17.55 -9.58
N VAL A 231 8.63 17.49 -10.74
CA VAL A 231 8.69 18.55 -11.75
C VAL A 231 7.79 18.23 -12.95
N MET A 232 7.86 17.00 -13.47
CA MET A 232 7.10 16.57 -14.65
C MET A 232 7.02 15.04 -14.75
N LEU A 233 6.05 14.53 -15.51
CA LEU A 233 5.99 13.10 -15.79
C LEU A 233 7.21 12.64 -16.59
N GLY A 234 8.01 11.75 -15.99
CA GLY A 234 9.15 11.12 -16.64
C GLY A 234 8.79 9.84 -17.37
N LYS A 235 9.60 9.48 -18.38
CA LYS A 235 9.61 8.15 -18.97
C LYS A 235 10.80 7.37 -18.41
N VAL A 236 10.56 6.13 -18.02
CA VAL A 236 11.62 5.16 -17.70
C VAL A 236 11.88 4.25 -18.90
N ALA A 237 12.80 3.29 -18.74
CA ALA A 237 13.06 2.28 -19.77
C ALA A 237 11.79 1.44 -20.06
N PRO A 238 11.68 0.83 -21.25
CA PRO A 238 10.61 -0.13 -21.54
C PRO A 238 10.63 -1.30 -20.54
N LEU A 239 9.46 -1.91 -20.31
CA LEU A 239 9.29 -2.96 -19.30
C LEU A 239 10.33 -4.09 -19.36
N GLU A 240 10.64 -4.62 -20.54
CA GLU A 240 11.63 -5.70 -20.68
C GLU A 240 13.04 -5.30 -20.23
N ALA A 241 13.41 -4.03 -20.42
CA ALA A 241 14.69 -3.52 -19.94
C ALA A 241 14.67 -3.31 -18.42
N LEU A 242 13.54 -2.92 -17.84
CA LEU A 242 13.36 -2.84 -16.38
C LEU A 242 13.46 -4.23 -15.74
N LYS A 243 12.82 -5.25 -16.32
CA LYS A 243 12.89 -6.66 -15.86
C LYS A 243 14.33 -7.17 -15.80
N ALA A 244 15.16 -6.78 -16.77
CA ALA A 244 16.56 -7.18 -16.81
C ALA A 244 17.48 -6.44 -15.81
N LYS A 245 16.98 -5.40 -15.12
CA LYS A 245 17.83 -4.51 -14.31
C LYS A 245 17.11 -3.91 -13.10
N ASP A 246 16.24 -2.93 -13.33
CA ASP A 246 15.65 -2.08 -12.30
C ASP A 246 14.62 -2.82 -11.42
N LEU A 247 13.98 -3.87 -11.95
CA LEU A 247 13.02 -4.68 -11.21
C LEU A 247 13.65 -5.78 -10.36
N LEU A 248 14.92 -6.13 -10.57
CA LEU A 248 15.58 -7.23 -9.85
C LEU A 248 15.55 -7.06 -8.31
N PRO A 249 15.79 -5.86 -7.74
CA PRO A 249 15.64 -5.65 -6.30
C PRO A 249 14.19 -5.83 -5.81
N PHE A 250 13.19 -5.43 -6.62
CA PHE A 250 11.78 -5.58 -6.27
C PHE A 250 11.33 -7.04 -6.33
N GLU A 251 11.76 -7.80 -7.36
CA GLU A 251 11.48 -9.23 -7.48
C GLU A 251 12.05 -10.01 -6.28
N SER A 252 13.27 -9.68 -5.84
CA SER A 252 13.86 -10.28 -4.63
C SER A 252 13.09 -9.94 -3.36
N ALA A 253 12.67 -8.68 -3.22
CA ALA A 253 11.87 -8.22 -2.10
C ALA A 253 10.49 -8.90 -2.05
N ILE A 254 9.83 -9.05 -3.21
CA ILE A 254 8.54 -9.75 -3.34
C ILE A 254 8.70 -11.22 -2.96
N ALA A 255 9.72 -11.90 -3.51
CA ALA A 255 10.00 -13.30 -3.19
C ALA A 255 10.32 -13.51 -1.70
N SER A 256 10.87 -12.48 -1.03
CA SER A 256 11.16 -12.47 0.40
C SER A 256 9.96 -12.05 1.28
N GLY A 257 8.80 -11.76 0.69
CA GLY A 257 7.59 -11.42 1.42
C GLY A 257 7.56 -10.00 1.97
N VAL A 258 8.12 -9.02 1.25
CA VAL A 258 8.01 -7.59 1.62
C VAL A 258 6.54 -7.20 1.85
N PRO A 259 6.20 -6.48 2.94
CA PRO A 259 4.81 -6.17 3.25
C PRO A 259 4.20 -5.07 2.39
N ALA A 260 5.01 -4.15 1.84
CA ALA A 260 4.52 -3.02 1.08
C ALA A 260 5.51 -2.54 -0.01
N ILE A 261 4.94 -2.05 -1.12
CA ILE A 261 5.68 -1.43 -2.23
C ILE A 261 5.01 -0.09 -2.57
N MET A 262 5.83 0.94 -2.79
CA MET A 262 5.40 2.24 -3.30
C MET A 262 5.58 2.33 -4.81
N VAL A 263 4.55 2.75 -5.53
CA VAL A 263 4.53 2.88 -7.00
C VAL A 263 4.74 4.33 -7.43
N ALA A 264 5.76 4.55 -8.26
CA ALA A 264 6.18 5.85 -8.75
C ALA A 264 5.25 6.46 -9.81
N HIS A 265 5.39 7.77 -10.03
CA HIS A 265 4.71 8.51 -11.08
C HIS A 265 5.56 8.62 -12.35
N VAL A 266 5.69 7.50 -13.07
CA VAL A 266 6.45 7.41 -14.33
C VAL A 266 5.63 6.74 -15.43
N GLN A 267 5.88 7.13 -16.68
CA GLN A 267 5.38 6.38 -17.83
C GLN A 267 6.35 5.22 -18.14
N ILE A 268 5.81 4.02 -18.33
CA ILE A 268 6.57 2.81 -18.68
C ILE A 268 6.24 2.43 -20.12
N PRO A 269 7.14 2.69 -21.10
CA PRO A 269 6.89 2.34 -22.48
C PRO A 269 6.58 0.86 -22.67
N GLY A 270 5.50 0.57 -23.40
CA GLY A 270 5.03 -0.80 -23.64
C GLY A 270 4.13 -1.36 -22.53
N LEU A 271 3.94 -0.65 -21.41
CA LEU A 271 3.06 -1.07 -20.33
C LEU A 271 1.97 -0.03 -20.02
N THR A 272 2.34 1.24 -19.80
CA THR A 272 1.37 2.31 -19.52
C THR A 272 0.97 3.05 -20.80
N ALA A 273 -0.25 3.60 -20.82
CA ALA A 273 -0.67 4.45 -21.94
C ALA A 273 0.20 5.72 -22.02
N PRO A 274 0.35 6.34 -23.21
CA PRO A 274 1.08 7.59 -23.34
C PRO A 274 0.54 8.68 -22.39
N GLY A 275 1.42 9.25 -21.57
CA GLY A 275 1.04 10.27 -20.57
C GLY A 275 0.37 9.71 -19.30
N GLU A 276 0.16 8.40 -19.19
CA GLU A 276 -0.41 7.77 -18.00
C GLU A 276 0.70 7.36 -17.02
N PRO A 277 0.67 7.85 -15.76
CA PRO A 277 1.59 7.42 -14.71
C PRO A 277 1.33 5.97 -14.27
N ALA A 278 2.39 5.21 -13.97
CA ALA A 278 2.32 3.83 -13.48
C ALA A 278 1.42 3.67 -12.25
N SER A 279 1.47 4.64 -11.32
CA SER A 279 0.62 4.67 -10.12
C SER A 279 -0.89 4.80 -10.38
N LEU A 280 -1.30 5.12 -11.61
CA LEU A 280 -2.70 5.23 -12.03
C LEU A 280 -3.09 4.16 -13.07
N SER A 281 -2.14 3.32 -13.49
CA SER A 281 -2.32 2.42 -14.62
C SER A 281 -2.65 1.01 -14.15
N ARG A 282 -3.81 0.48 -14.55
CA ARG A 282 -4.21 -0.90 -14.25
C ARG A 282 -3.24 -1.92 -14.84
N ALA A 283 -2.68 -1.64 -16.03
CA ALA A 283 -1.69 -2.49 -16.66
C ALA A 283 -0.42 -2.60 -15.81
N ALA A 284 0.01 -1.49 -15.18
CA ALA A 284 1.17 -1.51 -14.30
C ALA A 284 0.86 -2.16 -12.94
N ILE A 285 -0.20 -1.74 -12.26
CA ILE A 285 -0.46 -2.17 -10.89
C ILE A 285 -1.09 -3.56 -10.84
N THR A 286 -2.21 -3.78 -11.54
CA THR A 286 -2.92 -5.06 -11.50
C THR A 286 -2.20 -6.10 -12.35
N THR A 287 -1.97 -5.82 -13.62
CA THR A 287 -1.44 -6.84 -14.52
C THR A 287 0.03 -7.14 -14.22
N GLU A 288 0.92 -6.15 -14.18
CA GLU A 288 2.34 -6.42 -13.97
C GLU A 288 2.71 -6.68 -12.51
N LEU A 289 2.48 -5.74 -11.59
CA LEU A 289 2.93 -5.87 -10.19
C LEU A 289 2.14 -6.94 -9.41
N ARG A 290 0.80 -6.92 -9.46
CA ARG A 290 -0.04 -7.84 -8.67
C ARG A 290 -0.06 -9.26 -9.28
N GLU A 291 -0.31 -9.38 -10.59
CA GLU A 291 -0.50 -10.68 -11.25
C GLU A 291 0.82 -11.30 -11.75
N GLN A 292 1.60 -10.60 -12.58
CA GLN A 292 2.83 -11.19 -13.15
C GLN A 292 3.95 -11.36 -12.12
N GLN A 293 4.18 -10.36 -11.26
CA GLN A 293 5.21 -10.44 -10.20
C GLN A 293 4.68 -11.14 -8.94
N GLY A 294 3.37 -11.41 -8.84
CA GLY A 294 2.78 -12.15 -7.72
C GLY A 294 2.84 -11.42 -6.38
N PHE A 295 2.90 -10.08 -6.38
CA PHE A 295 3.00 -9.32 -5.13
C PHE A 295 1.70 -9.36 -4.33
N GLU A 296 1.68 -9.90 -3.12
CA GLU A 296 0.45 -10.01 -2.31
C GLU A 296 0.27 -8.91 -1.24
N GLY A 297 1.31 -8.12 -0.99
CA GLY A 297 1.33 -7.06 0.04
C GLY A 297 0.58 -5.78 -0.35
N LEU A 298 0.82 -4.71 0.41
CA LEU A 298 0.22 -3.40 0.18
C LEU A 298 0.88 -2.67 -0.98
N ILE A 299 0.06 -2.21 -1.93
CA ILE A 299 0.48 -1.28 -2.98
C ILE A 299 0.07 0.12 -2.55
N ILE A 300 1.06 0.99 -2.34
CA ILE A 300 0.87 2.38 -1.94
C ILE A 300 1.29 3.27 -3.12
N THR A 301 0.52 4.29 -3.46
CA THR A 301 0.99 5.26 -4.45
C THR A 301 2.11 6.12 -3.86
N ASP A 302 3.01 6.62 -4.71
CA ASP A 302 3.74 7.84 -4.37
C ASP A 302 2.74 9.03 -4.22
N GLU A 303 3.21 10.18 -3.75
CA GLU A 303 2.36 11.31 -3.39
C GLU A 303 1.57 11.90 -4.58
N LEU A 304 0.24 11.73 -4.56
CA LEU A 304 -0.63 12.03 -5.70
C LEU A 304 -0.76 13.52 -6.08
N GLY A 305 -0.24 14.46 -5.29
CA GLY A 305 -0.20 15.89 -5.67
C GLY A 305 1.11 16.32 -6.32
N MET A 306 2.06 15.38 -6.53
CA MET A 306 3.23 15.64 -7.36
C MET A 306 2.82 16.04 -8.79
N LYS A 307 3.61 16.94 -9.40
CA LYS A 307 3.26 17.53 -10.71
C LYS A 307 3.02 16.51 -11.81
N ALA A 308 3.73 15.38 -11.78
CA ALA A 308 3.55 14.27 -12.71
C ALA A 308 2.11 13.73 -12.74
N VAL A 309 1.43 13.70 -11.59
CA VAL A 309 0.03 13.27 -11.46
C VAL A 309 -0.93 14.45 -11.58
N ALA A 310 -0.63 15.58 -10.94
CA ALA A 310 -1.51 16.75 -10.93
C ALA A 310 -1.77 17.32 -12.33
N SER A 311 -0.87 17.08 -13.29
CA SER A 311 -1.05 17.45 -14.70
C SER A 311 -1.97 16.50 -15.47
N PHE A 312 -2.20 15.29 -14.94
CA PHE A 312 -3.05 14.26 -15.52
C PHE A 312 -4.46 14.28 -14.92
N ALA A 313 -4.58 14.37 -13.60
CA ALA A 313 -5.86 14.44 -12.90
C ALA A 313 -5.75 15.21 -11.58
N ALA A 314 -6.83 15.87 -11.18
CA ALA A 314 -6.95 16.43 -9.84
C ALA A 314 -6.92 15.33 -8.78
N GLN A 315 -6.41 15.64 -7.58
CA GLN A 315 -6.10 14.63 -6.54
C GLN A 315 -7.26 13.70 -6.17
N PRO A 316 -8.53 14.13 -6.03
CA PRO A 316 -9.66 13.21 -5.81
C PRO A 316 -9.84 12.19 -6.94
N LYS A 317 -9.75 12.64 -8.20
CA LYS A 317 -9.87 11.74 -9.35
C LYS A 317 -8.64 10.85 -9.49
N ALA A 318 -7.44 11.37 -9.23
CA ALA A 318 -6.21 10.57 -9.22
C ALA A 318 -6.26 9.44 -8.18
N ALA A 319 -6.78 9.72 -6.98
CA ALA A 319 -6.98 8.71 -5.94
C ALA A 319 -7.97 7.64 -6.39
N GLU A 320 -9.13 8.01 -6.95
CA GLU A 320 -10.08 7.04 -7.52
C GLU A 320 -9.42 6.17 -8.60
N LEU A 321 -8.65 6.76 -9.53
CA LEU A 321 -7.97 6.03 -10.60
C LEU A 321 -6.91 5.07 -10.05
N ALA A 322 -6.08 5.50 -9.09
CA ALA A 322 -5.08 4.66 -8.46
C ALA A 322 -5.71 3.45 -7.77
N LEU A 323 -6.75 3.70 -6.97
CA LEU A 323 -7.48 2.64 -6.27
C LEU A 323 -8.16 1.71 -7.26
N ALA A 324 -8.74 2.21 -8.35
CA ALA A 324 -9.32 1.41 -9.44
C ALA A 324 -8.27 0.59 -10.22
N ALA A 325 -7.04 1.11 -10.33
CA ALA A 325 -5.90 0.41 -10.94
C ALA A 325 -5.35 -0.73 -10.07
N GLY A 326 -5.73 -0.79 -8.78
CA GLY A 326 -5.38 -1.86 -7.85
C GLY A 326 -4.44 -1.44 -6.71
N ALA A 327 -4.17 -0.14 -6.55
CA ALA A 327 -3.48 0.35 -5.36
C ALA A 327 -4.38 0.14 -4.13
N ASP A 328 -3.77 -0.23 -3.00
CA ASP A 328 -4.50 -0.40 -1.75
C ASP A 328 -4.63 0.94 -1.01
N ILE A 329 -3.59 1.79 -1.08
CA ILE A 329 -3.55 3.09 -0.39
C ILE A 329 -3.19 4.21 -1.36
N ALA A 330 -4.02 5.26 -1.37
CA ALA A 330 -3.72 6.53 -2.01
C ALA A 330 -3.00 7.48 -1.03
N LEU A 331 -1.76 7.86 -1.36
CA LEU A 331 -0.97 8.79 -0.57
C LEU A 331 -1.24 10.24 -1.00
N LEU A 332 -1.86 11.01 -0.12
CA LEU A 332 -2.28 12.38 -0.37
C LEU A 332 -1.24 13.40 0.09
N SER A 333 -1.23 14.54 -0.58
CA SER A 333 -0.24 15.59 -0.35
C SER A 333 -0.41 16.36 0.95
N THR A 334 -1.65 16.43 1.44
CA THR A 334 -2.03 17.22 2.62
C THR A 334 -3.27 16.62 3.24
N ALA A 335 -3.41 16.75 4.56
CA ALA A 335 -4.65 16.43 5.27
C ALA A 335 -5.84 17.26 4.77
N ASP A 336 -5.62 18.48 4.27
CA ASP A 336 -6.69 19.36 3.76
C ASP A 336 -7.43 18.77 2.56
N SER A 337 -6.77 17.87 1.81
CA SER A 337 -7.36 17.19 0.65
C SER A 337 -8.22 15.99 1.04
N VAL A 338 -8.05 15.45 2.25
CA VAL A 338 -8.71 14.22 2.72
C VAL A 338 -10.23 14.31 2.61
N PRO A 339 -10.92 15.39 3.05
CA PRO A 339 -12.38 15.43 2.99
C PRO A 339 -12.94 15.26 1.56
N GLN A 340 -12.33 15.92 0.57
CA GLN A 340 -12.78 15.83 -0.82
C GLN A 340 -12.46 14.46 -1.45
N VAL A 341 -11.26 13.92 -1.17
CA VAL A 341 -10.84 12.61 -1.67
C VAL A 341 -11.67 11.49 -1.04
N HIS A 342 -11.91 11.56 0.27
CA HIS A 342 -12.74 10.62 1.02
C HIS A 342 -14.18 10.59 0.49
N ALA A 343 -14.79 11.76 0.23
CA ALA A 343 -16.12 11.85 -0.37
C ALA A 343 -16.15 11.22 -1.77
N GLN A 344 -15.14 11.51 -2.62
CA GLN A 344 -15.03 10.94 -3.97
C GLN A 344 -14.92 9.40 -3.94
N ILE A 345 -14.08 8.85 -3.06
CA ILE A 345 -13.89 7.39 -2.95
C ILE A 345 -15.15 6.75 -2.37
N THR A 346 -15.78 7.36 -1.37
CA THR A 346 -17.05 6.87 -0.81
C THR A 346 -18.13 6.79 -1.91
N ASP A 347 -18.29 7.85 -2.72
CA ASP A 347 -19.21 7.85 -3.86
C ASP A 347 -18.82 6.80 -4.91
N ALA A 348 -17.53 6.64 -5.20
CA ALA A 348 -17.07 5.64 -6.15
C ALA A 348 -17.36 4.21 -5.70
N ILE A 349 -17.24 3.91 -4.39
CA ILE A 349 -17.61 2.62 -3.81
C ILE A 349 -19.13 2.40 -3.88
N THR A 350 -19.93 3.39 -3.45
CA THR A 350 -21.40 3.24 -3.40
C THR A 350 -22.04 3.19 -4.78
N SER A 351 -21.48 3.91 -5.75
CA SER A 351 -21.95 3.89 -7.16
C SER A 351 -21.39 2.71 -7.98
N GLY A 352 -20.44 1.94 -7.44
CA GLY A 352 -19.81 0.81 -8.12
C GLY A 352 -18.75 1.20 -9.17
N ARG A 353 -18.30 2.47 -9.20
CA ARG A 353 -17.12 2.88 -10.00
C ARG A 353 -15.83 2.26 -9.46
N LEU A 354 -15.77 2.00 -8.16
CA LEU A 354 -14.80 1.09 -7.55
C LEU A 354 -15.47 -0.27 -7.31
N GLU A 355 -14.86 -1.30 -7.87
CA GLU A 355 -15.38 -2.66 -7.82
C GLU A 355 -15.31 -3.20 -6.39
N LYS A 356 -16.44 -3.71 -5.89
CA LYS A 356 -16.58 -4.06 -4.47
C LYS A 356 -15.55 -5.10 -4.02
N GLN A 357 -15.26 -6.11 -4.84
CA GLN A 357 -14.32 -7.16 -4.47
C GLN A 357 -12.90 -6.61 -4.33
N GLN A 358 -12.51 -5.70 -5.24
CA GLN A 358 -11.24 -4.98 -5.16
C GLN A 358 -11.12 -4.14 -3.89
N VAL A 359 -12.14 -3.35 -3.54
CA VAL A 359 -12.18 -2.55 -2.30
C VAL A 359 -12.01 -3.43 -1.07
N VAL A 360 -12.80 -4.50 -0.99
CA VAL A 360 -12.74 -5.45 0.13
C VAL A 360 -11.35 -6.10 0.20
N ALA A 361 -10.76 -6.51 -0.93
CA ALA A 361 -9.42 -7.09 -0.94
C ALA A 361 -8.36 -6.11 -0.41
N SER A 362 -8.41 -4.85 -0.84
CA SER A 362 -7.48 -3.81 -0.36
C SER A 362 -7.66 -3.51 1.12
N VAL A 363 -8.89 -3.29 1.58
CA VAL A 363 -9.18 -3.06 3.01
C VAL A 363 -8.76 -4.26 3.85
N ARG A 364 -8.93 -5.50 3.36
CA ARG A 364 -8.47 -6.71 4.06
C ARG A 364 -6.96 -6.71 4.24
N ARG A 365 -6.18 -6.39 3.18
CA ARG A 365 -4.72 -6.26 3.31
C ARG A 365 -4.35 -5.19 4.32
N ILE A 366 -4.97 -4.01 4.24
CA ILE A 366 -4.71 -2.88 5.14
C ILE A 366 -4.94 -3.25 6.59
N LEU A 367 -6.09 -3.84 6.90
CA LEU A 367 -6.43 -4.26 8.26
C LEU A 367 -5.52 -5.39 8.76
N ALA A 368 -5.21 -6.37 7.91
CA ALA A 368 -4.27 -7.44 8.25
C ALA A 368 -2.87 -6.89 8.57
N THR A 369 -2.36 -5.94 7.77
CA THR A 369 -1.07 -5.28 8.03
C THR A 369 -1.10 -4.46 9.34
N LYS A 370 -2.27 -3.94 9.75
CA LYS A 370 -2.47 -3.29 11.05
C LYS A 370 -2.58 -4.28 12.22
N GLY A 371 -2.54 -5.59 11.97
CA GLY A 371 -2.73 -6.64 12.96
C GLY A 371 -4.21 -6.88 13.33
N ILE A 372 -5.15 -6.32 12.56
CA ILE A 372 -6.59 -6.49 12.78
C ILE A 372 -7.05 -7.70 11.96
N THR A 373 -7.28 -8.82 12.65
CA THR A 373 -7.80 -10.07 12.07
C THR A 373 -9.04 -10.52 12.85
N GLY A 374 -10.12 -10.96 12.19
CA GLY A 374 -11.29 -11.57 12.85
C GLY A 374 -12.54 -10.69 13.01
N SER A 375 -13.30 -10.87 14.09
CA SER A 375 -14.66 -10.33 14.30
C SER A 375 -14.67 -8.80 14.55
N CYS A 376 -15.19 -8.04 13.58
CA CYS A 376 -15.29 -6.57 13.63
C CYS A 376 -16.69 -5.93 13.83
N PRO A 377 -17.76 -6.59 14.34
CA PRO A 377 -19.04 -5.90 14.56
C PRO A 377 -18.92 -4.59 15.37
N ASP A 378 -18.10 -4.60 16.43
CA ASP A 378 -17.90 -3.43 17.28
C ASP A 378 -17.15 -2.30 16.55
N LEU A 379 -16.15 -2.66 15.71
CA LEU A 379 -15.43 -1.68 14.91
C LEU A 379 -16.35 -1.05 13.85
N ALA A 380 -17.15 -1.87 13.18
CA ALA A 380 -18.13 -1.41 12.20
C ALA A 380 -19.20 -0.52 12.86
N ALA A 381 -19.69 -0.87 14.05
CA ALA A 381 -20.64 -0.08 14.81
C ALA A 381 -20.06 1.28 15.23
N ASN A 382 -18.83 1.30 15.75
CA ASN A 382 -18.12 2.53 16.14
C ASN A 382 -17.88 3.47 14.96
N LEU A 383 -17.46 2.94 13.82
CA LEU A 383 -17.23 3.76 12.62
C LEU A 383 -18.53 4.25 11.97
N SER A 384 -19.60 3.46 12.07
CA SER A 384 -20.93 3.88 11.60
C SER A 384 -21.48 5.04 12.43
N SER A 385 -21.26 5.07 13.74
CA SER A 385 -21.74 6.15 14.61
C SER A 385 -21.00 7.48 14.37
N ILE A 386 -19.72 7.44 14.03
CA ILE A 386 -18.93 8.62 13.62
C ILE A 386 -19.50 9.24 12.34
N GLY A 387 -19.84 8.42 11.35
CA GLY A 387 -20.45 8.89 10.09
C GLY A 387 -21.80 9.60 10.28
N VAL A 388 -22.62 9.11 11.21
CA VAL A 388 -23.93 9.73 11.54
C VAL A 388 -23.75 11.06 12.29
N ALA A 389 -22.82 11.13 13.25
CA ALA A 389 -22.55 12.34 14.02
C ALA A 389 -22.06 13.51 13.14
N SER A 390 -21.22 13.23 12.14
CA SER A 390 -20.73 14.24 11.19
C SER A 390 -21.85 14.81 10.31
N THR A 391 -22.82 13.98 9.91
CA THR A 391 -23.95 14.39 9.04
C THR A 391 -25.00 15.21 9.78
N THR A 392 -25.15 15.02 11.10
CA THR A 392 -26.19 15.69 11.91
C THR A 392 -25.80 17.13 12.30
N SER A 393 -24.52 17.50 12.16
CA SER A 393 -23.99 18.83 12.51
C SER A 393 -24.35 19.94 11.51
N THR A 394 -24.84 19.61 10.30
CA THR A 394 -25.06 20.62 9.24
C THR A 394 -26.51 21.10 9.10
N THR A 395 -27.41 20.79 10.05
CA THR A 395 -28.83 21.17 9.94
C THR A 395 -29.36 21.89 11.18
N THR A 396 -28.80 23.06 11.49
CA THR A 396 -29.52 24.08 12.29
C THR A 396 -29.72 25.32 11.42
N GLY A 397 -30.94 25.40 10.88
CA GLY A 397 -31.39 26.42 9.94
C GLY A 397 -31.35 27.83 10.51
N THR A 398 -30.97 28.77 9.65
CA THR A 398 -31.31 30.19 9.82
C THR A 398 -32.57 30.44 9.01
N THR A 399 -33.72 30.44 9.68
CA THR A 399 -34.99 30.90 9.09
C THR A 399 -35.02 32.42 9.05
N ASN A 400 -35.18 32.95 7.84
CA ASN A 400 -35.46 34.36 7.57
C ASN A 400 -36.73 34.84 8.28
N SER A 401 -36.68 36.03 8.87
CA SER A 401 -37.87 36.87 9.04
C SER A 401 -37.64 38.20 8.32
N SER A 402 -38.47 38.42 7.31
CA SER A 402 -38.64 39.69 6.63
C SER A 402 -39.56 40.59 7.45
N SER A 403 -39.16 41.84 7.72
CA SER A 403 -40.10 42.92 7.98
C SER A 403 -39.71 44.15 7.17
N ALA A 404 -40.72 44.68 6.46
CA ALA A 404 -40.65 45.89 5.68
C ALA A 404 -40.64 47.12 6.60
N ASN A 405 -39.89 48.16 6.23
CA ASN A 405 -40.45 49.50 6.25
C ASN A 405 -39.72 50.44 5.29
N ALA A 406 -40.52 51.27 4.62
CA ALA A 406 -40.10 52.27 3.66
C ALA A 406 -39.76 53.60 4.36
N THR A 407 -39.02 54.45 3.61
CA THR A 407 -39.21 55.90 3.41
C THR A 407 -38.02 56.81 3.79
N LYS A 408 -37.63 57.61 2.78
CA LYS A 408 -37.22 59.03 2.80
C LYS A 408 -35.73 59.42 2.61
N THR A 409 -35.42 59.71 1.34
CA THR A 409 -34.91 60.99 0.77
C THR A 409 -33.95 61.89 1.56
N THR A 410 -32.75 62.14 0.98
CA THR A 410 -32.09 63.44 0.70
C THR A 410 -30.71 63.18 0.04
N SER A 411 -30.50 63.44 -1.26
CA SER A 411 -29.88 64.66 -1.85
C SER A 411 -28.68 65.23 -1.07
N THR A 412 -27.44 65.09 -1.58
CA THR A 412 -26.65 66.22 -2.16
C THR A 412 -25.27 65.82 -2.73
N ALA A 413 -25.00 66.40 -3.91
CA ALA A 413 -23.76 67.02 -4.40
C ALA A 413 -22.45 66.23 -4.62
N VAL A 414 -22.09 66.17 -5.90
CA VAL A 414 -20.73 66.04 -6.47
C VAL A 414 -20.15 67.45 -6.68
N THR A 415 -18.91 67.68 -6.23
CA THR A 415 -17.93 68.69 -6.68
C THR A 415 -16.55 68.15 -6.29
N SER A 416 -15.73 67.65 -7.22
CA SER A 416 -14.76 68.35 -8.10
C SER A 416 -13.39 68.65 -7.47
N ALA A 417 -12.34 68.41 -8.27
CA ALA A 417 -10.90 68.69 -8.09
C ALA A 417 -10.15 67.65 -7.21
N GLY A 418 -9.03 67.06 -7.61
CA GLY A 418 -8.12 67.34 -8.72
C GLY A 418 -6.69 67.20 -8.20
N ASN A 419 -6.04 66.07 -8.48
CA ASN A 419 -4.68 65.90 -9.03
C ASN A 419 -4.34 64.41 -9.07
#